data_AF-A0A1J3C7B6-F1
#
_entry.id   AF-A0A1J3C7B6-F1
#
_cell.length_a   1.000
_cell.length_b   1.000
_cell.length_c   1.000
_cell.angle_alpha   90.00
_cell.angle_beta   90.00
_cell.angle_gamma   90.00
#
_symmetry.space_group_name_H-M   'P 1'
#
loop_
_entity.id
_entity.type
_entity.pdbx_description
1 polymer ?
#
loop_
_entity_poly.entity_id
_entity_poly.type
_entity_poly.pdbx_seq_one_letter_code
_entity_poly.pdbx_strand_id
1 'polypeptide(L)'
;MASAHIEHKLSLLPDLPGSYQMKDINGKIIYVGKAKNLKNRVRSYFKSSHDGKVAAMVSQVADFDFIVTSTDKEAFLLEITLIQKYQPYYNIKLKKGTGYPYIKITHERDPKIEITGTIRKDGGYYFGPYPNVYAAQETMHFIQKVYPLRRCNGYQGRPCLYYHMGQCLGACFRTVPEKEYTDQIERIKRFLNGNVGKAKASLTAKMERAAKNLQFERAAEIRDQLHYIEQTVEKQKIISHDNTTRDLFNFYMDKGWISIQVFFIRQARLMKRESRLFPVVNTAKEEFESFILQFYSRKNNVKPREVLVPAGLDNKVLADILEIPVRTPQRGEKRDLMALAAKNSQIKLEDKFRLMELDNRTTIGAMKELMAALNLPMGHVAEAFDHSHIQGADPVSAMVQFVDGQPAKNNYRKYKLDADKTHNGADEAANTREVIRRRYTRLLKERAPLPDLILMDGGEIEMNAAKDVLENELNLDIPVAGMVKNNKHKTAALLFGNADQLINLDPKSQGFYLLERIQDEVHRFAITFHRQLHAKNSLASRLEGIKGVGPKTRLKLLRKFKTINKIKEAPLEDIQELGISKKVAQALKLSLTAEPTPARRV
;
A
#
# COMPACT_ATOMS: atom_id res chain seq x y z
N MET A 1 -18.37 -20.86 -13.65
CA MET A 1 -17.05 -20.51 -14.23
C MET A 1 -16.62 -19.15 -13.71
N ALA A 2 -15.32 -18.89 -13.58
CA ALA A 2 -14.83 -17.58 -13.14
C ALA A 2 -15.12 -16.51 -14.21
N SER A 3 -15.42 -15.28 -13.78
CA SER A 3 -15.54 -14.15 -14.70
C SER A 3 -14.17 -13.79 -15.29
N ALA A 4 -14.14 -13.10 -16.43
CA ALA A 4 -12.91 -12.62 -17.04
C ALA A 4 -12.04 -11.79 -16.07
N HIS A 5 -12.69 -10.93 -15.27
CA HIS A 5 -12.04 -10.17 -14.19
C HIS A 5 -11.33 -11.07 -13.17
N ILE A 6 -12.01 -12.13 -12.70
CA ILE A 6 -11.43 -13.07 -11.74
C ILE A 6 -10.27 -13.84 -12.39
N GLU A 7 -10.41 -14.31 -13.63
CA GLU A 7 -9.34 -14.99 -14.36
C GLU A 7 -8.07 -14.12 -14.49
N HIS A 8 -8.24 -12.82 -14.79
CA HIS A 8 -7.13 -11.87 -14.81
C HIS A 8 -6.48 -11.71 -13.43
N LYS A 9 -7.26 -11.56 -12.36
CA LYS A 9 -6.66 -11.50 -11.01
C LYS A 9 -5.98 -12.81 -10.61
N LEU A 10 -6.49 -13.95 -11.05
CA LEU A 10 -5.89 -15.26 -10.76
C LEU A 10 -4.51 -15.45 -11.43
N SER A 11 -4.19 -14.75 -12.51
CA SER A 11 -2.84 -14.78 -13.12
C SER A 11 -1.81 -13.96 -12.35
N LEU A 12 -2.24 -13.02 -11.51
CA LEU A 12 -1.37 -12.13 -10.74
C LEU A 12 -0.95 -12.72 -9.39
N LEU A 13 -1.59 -13.81 -8.95
CA LEU A 13 -1.35 -14.37 -7.64
C LEU A 13 0.11 -14.83 -7.46
N PRO A 14 0.77 -14.43 -6.35
CA PRO A 14 2.15 -14.83 -6.08
C PRO A 14 2.24 -16.26 -5.53
N ASP A 15 3.39 -16.89 -5.78
CA ASP A 15 3.78 -18.19 -5.22
C ASP A 15 4.32 -18.05 -3.77
N LEU A 16 3.65 -17.25 -2.94
CA LEU A 16 4.07 -16.91 -1.56
C LEU A 16 2.98 -17.26 -0.53
N PRO A 17 3.33 -17.48 0.75
CA PRO A 17 2.35 -17.66 1.80
C PRO A 17 1.59 -16.36 2.09
N GLY A 18 0.35 -16.49 2.55
CA GLY A 18 -0.46 -15.33 2.88
C GLY A 18 -1.91 -15.65 3.23
N SER A 19 -2.66 -14.61 3.59
CA SER A 19 -4.12 -14.69 3.78
C SER A 19 -4.85 -14.02 2.62
N TYR A 20 -5.96 -14.60 2.18
CA TYR A 20 -6.82 -14.07 1.14
C TYR A 20 -8.25 -13.83 1.65
N GLN A 21 -8.95 -12.89 1.04
CA GLN A 21 -10.30 -12.48 1.37
C GLN A 21 -11.15 -12.46 0.10
N MET A 22 -12.25 -13.20 0.09
CA MET A 22 -13.20 -13.22 -1.01
C MET A 22 -14.35 -12.25 -0.71
N LYS A 23 -14.80 -11.54 -1.74
CA LYS A 23 -15.80 -10.48 -1.65
C LYS A 23 -16.96 -10.73 -2.59
N ASP A 24 -18.15 -10.32 -2.16
CA ASP A 24 -19.33 -10.27 -3.02
C ASP A 24 -19.35 -9.04 -3.93
N ILE A 25 -20.40 -8.91 -4.74
CA ILE A 25 -20.61 -7.79 -5.67
C ILE A 25 -20.71 -6.42 -4.98
N ASN A 26 -21.06 -6.40 -3.69
CA ASN A 26 -21.12 -5.18 -2.88
C ASN A 26 -19.78 -4.89 -2.17
N GLY A 27 -18.74 -5.69 -2.43
CA GLY A 27 -17.42 -5.58 -1.80
C GLY A 27 -17.37 -6.09 -0.35
N LYS A 28 -18.42 -6.75 0.15
CA LYS A 28 -18.46 -7.32 1.50
C LYS A 28 -17.61 -8.59 1.55
N ILE A 29 -16.77 -8.72 2.57
CA ILE A 29 -15.94 -9.92 2.76
C ILE A 29 -16.85 -11.07 3.21
N ILE A 30 -16.97 -12.10 2.37
CA ILE A 30 -17.82 -13.27 2.60
C ILE A 30 -17.03 -14.49 3.07
N TYR A 31 -15.73 -14.52 2.78
CA TYR A 31 -14.81 -15.58 3.24
C TYR A 31 -13.37 -15.05 3.40
N VAL A 32 -12.65 -15.61 4.37
CA VAL A 32 -11.23 -15.38 4.61
C VAL A 32 -10.53 -16.73 4.73
N GLY A 33 -9.38 -16.88 4.10
CA GLY A 33 -8.56 -18.09 4.20
C GLY A 33 -7.06 -17.82 4.31
N LYS A 34 -6.27 -18.84 4.65
CA LYS A 34 -4.81 -18.84 4.53
C LYS A 34 -4.30 -19.76 3.42
N ALA A 35 -3.08 -19.51 2.97
CA ALA A 35 -2.37 -20.33 2.01
C ALA A 35 -0.87 -20.39 2.32
N LYS A 36 -0.25 -21.56 2.13
CA LYS A 36 1.21 -21.69 2.00
C LYS A 36 1.72 -21.12 0.67
N ASN A 37 0.88 -21.24 -0.37
CA ASN A 37 1.08 -20.68 -1.69
C ASN A 37 -0.28 -20.10 -2.15
N LEU A 38 -0.36 -18.77 -2.24
CA LEU A 38 -1.58 -18.05 -2.60
C LEU A 38 -2.08 -18.41 -3.99
N LYS A 39 -1.18 -18.50 -4.99
CA LYS A 39 -1.50 -18.88 -6.37
C LYS A 39 -2.24 -20.20 -6.47
N ASN A 40 -1.68 -21.26 -5.93
CA ASN A 40 -2.27 -22.60 -5.99
C ASN A 40 -3.57 -22.66 -5.21
N ARG A 41 -3.59 -22.10 -3.99
CA ARG A 41 -4.75 -22.18 -3.11
C ARG A 41 -5.95 -21.42 -3.66
N VAL A 42 -5.77 -20.17 -4.08
CA VAL A 42 -6.90 -19.35 -4.55
C VAL A 42 -7.39 -19.84 -5.92
N ARG A 43 -6.49 -20.22 -6.84
CA ARG A 43 -6.88 -20.82 -8.12
C ARG A 43 -7.72 -22.09 -7.98
N SER A 44 -7.43 -22.92 -6.97
CA SER A 44 -8.16 -24.18 -6.76
C SER A 44 -9.68 -23.99 -6.59
N TYR A 45 -10.13 -22.86 -6.04
CA TYR A 45 -11.56 -22.54 -5.89
C TYR A 45 -12.28 -22.32 -7.22
N PHE A 46 -11.57 -21.85 -8.25
CA PHE A 46 -12.18 -21.46 -9.52
C PHE A 46 -11.93 -22.47 -10.65
N LYS A 47 -10.88 -23.29 -10.53
CA LYS A 47 -10.48 -24.27 -11.56
C LYS A 47 -10.91 -25.70 -11.28
N SER A 48 -11.40 -26.01 -10.08
CA SER A 48 -11.84 -27.35 -9.70
C SER A 48 -13.36 -27.40 -9.56
N SER A 49 -13.98 -28.56 -9.80
CA SER A 49 -15.37 -28.80 -9.44
C SER A 49 -15.50 -28.82 -7.92
N HIS A 50 -16.47 -28.09 -7.38
CA HIS A 50 -16.79 -28.05 -5.95
C HIS A 50 -18.26 -28.35 -5.77
N ASP A 51 -18.61 -28.99 -4.64
CA ASP A 51 -19.99 -29.29 -4.28
C ASP A 51 -20.43 -28.51 -3.03
N GLY A 52 -21.76 -28.37 -2.90
CA GLY A 52 -22.40 -27.82 -1.72
C GLY A 52 -21.98 -26.39 -1.37
N LYS A 53 -21.60 -26.16 -0.11
CA LYS A 53 -21.34 -24.81 0.44
C LYS A 53 -20.18 -24.08 -0.24
N VAL A 54 -19.17 -24.81 -0.73
CA VAL A 54 -18.01 -24.20 -1.40
C VAL A 54 -18.43 -23.68 -2.78
N ALA A 55 -19.21 -24.44 -3.54
CA ALA A 55 -19.75 -24.00 -4.82
C ALA A 55 -20.61 -22.74 -4.67
N ALA A 56 -21.51 -22.73 -3.68
CA ALA A 56 -22.36 -21.58 -3.37
C ALA A 56 -21.57 -20.34 -2.94
N MET A 57 -20.48 -20.52 -2.19
CA MET A 57 -19.58 -19.42 -1.84
C MET A 57 -18.90 -18.87 -3.10
N VAL A 58 -18.31 -19.74 -3.92
CA VAL A 58 -17.56 -19.36 -5.13
C VAL A 58 -18.45 -18.63 -6.13
N SER A 59 -19.71 -19.03 -6.28
CA SER A 59 -20.66 -18.36 -7.19
C SER A 59 -21.01 -16.93 -6.77
N GLN A 60 -20.80 -16.57 -5.49
CA GLN A 60 -21.02 -15.21 -4.98
C GLN A 60 -19.76 -14.35 -5.01
N VAL A 61 -18.59 -14.91 -5.35
CA VAL A 61 -17.34 -14.16 -5.38
C VAL A 61 -17.30 -13.27 -6.62
N ALA A 62 -17.39 -11.95 -6.41
CA ALA A 62 -17.20 -10.94 -7.45
C ALA A 62 -15.74 -10.42 -7.47
N ASP A 63 -15.04 -10.47 -6.33
CA ASP A 63 -13.65 -10.02 -6.24
C ASP A 63 -12.89 -10.73 -5.09
N PHE A 64 -11.56 -10.69 -5.09
CA PHE A 64 -10.76 -11.16 -3.96
C PHE A 64 -9.50 -10.32 -3.73
N ASP A 65 -9.03 -10.26 -2.49
CA ASP A 65 -7.75 -9.64 -2.12
C ASP A 65 -6.85 -10.66 -1.41
N PHE A 66 -5.54 -10.37 -1.36
CA PHE A 66 -4.59 -11.15 -0.57
C PHE A 66 -3.55 -10.26 0.13
N ILE A 67 -2.96 -10.80 1.19
CA ILE A 67 -1.87 -10.23 1.96
C ILE A 67 -0.78 -11.29 2.03
N VAL A 68 0.38 -10.99 1.45
CA VAL A 68 1.56 -11.85 1.53
C VAL A 68 2.16 -11.74 2.93
N THR A 69 2.55 -12.87 3.51
CA THR A 69 3.26 -12.97 4.78
C THR A 69 4.63 -13.63 4.58
N SER A 70 5.50 -13.58 5.58
CA SER A 70 6.82 -14.21 5.51
C SER A 70 6.73 -15.73 5.74
N THR A 71 5.70 -16.18 6.46
CA THR A 71 5.52 -17.60 6.81
C THR A 71 4.05 -18.04 6.78
N ASP A 72 3.80 -19.36 6.68
CA ASP A 72 2.46 -19.96 6.81
C ASP A 72 1.84 -19.73 8.20
N LYS A 73 2.69 -19.64 9.24
CA LYS A 73 2.22 -19.32 10.60
C LYS A 73 1.67 -17.90 10.65
N GLU A 74 2.39 -16.92 10.11
CA GLU A 74 1.89 -15.54 10.00
C GLU A 74 0.60 -15.47 9.17
N ALA A 75 0.51 -16.23 8.07
CA ALA A 75 -0.71 -16.31 7.27
C ALA A 75 -1.91 -16.82 8.09
N PHE A 76 -1.68 -17.81 8.96
CA PHE A 76 -2.69 -18.34 9.87
C PHE A 76 -3.11 -17.35 10.96
N LEU A 77 -2.15 -16.65 11.58
CA LEU A 77 -2.47 -15.57 12.53
C LEU A 77 -3.26 -14.45 11.83
N LEU A 78 -2.87 -14.07 10.62
CA LEU A 78 -3.58 -13.05 9.88
C LEU A 78 -5.02 -13.49 9.55
N GLU A 79 -5.21 -14.73 9.11
CA GLU A 79 -6.53 -15.33 8.85
C GLU A 79 -7.43 -15.26 10.08
N ILE A 80 -6.97 -15.71 11.25
CA ILE A 80 -7.76 -15.67 12.50
C ILE A 80 -8.19 -14.23 12.80
N THR A 81 -7.23 -13.29 12.74
CA THR A 81 -7.48 -11.88 13.04
C THR A 81 -8.56 -11.29 12.10
N LEU A 82 -8.49 -11.63 10.81
CA LEU A 82 -9.43 -11.16 9.81
C LEU A 82 -10.82 -11.82 9.96
N ILE A 83 -10.89 -13.11 10.27
CA ILE A 83 -12.17 -13.79 10.54
C ILE A 83 -12.85 -13.17 11.77
N GLN A 84 -12.11 -12.94 12.85
CA GLN A 84 -12.64 -12.33 14.07
C GLN A 84 -13.16 -10.91 13.81
N LYS A 85 -12.45 -10.13 12.99
CA LYS A 85 -12.82 -8.76 12.65
C LYS A 85 -14.05 -8.66 11.74
N TYR A 86 -14.08 -9.44 10.66
CA TYR A 86 -15.08 -9.31 9.60
C TYR A 86 -16.27 -10.26 9.76
N GLN A 87 -16.15 -11.27 10.62
CA GLN A 87 -17.16 -12.32 10.85
C GLN A 87 -17.78 -12.85 9.53
N PRO A 88 -16.97 -13.25 8.53
CA PRO A 88 -17.47 -13.51 7.18
C PRO A 88 -18.47 -14.66 7.17
N TYR A 89 -19.54 -14.57 6.38
CA TYR A 89 -20.65 -15.52 6.40
C TYR A 89 -20.19 -16.98 6.25
N TYR A 90 -19.30 -17.27 5.29
CA TYR A 90 -18.88 -18.64 4.97
C TYR A 90 -17.83 -19.22 5.91
N ASN A 91 -17.10 -18.40 6.70
CA ASN A 91 -16.21 -18.92 7.73
C ASN A 91 -17.04 -19.50 8.90
N ILE A 92 -16.88 -20.79 9.20
CA ILE A 92 -17.63 -21.45 10.29
C ILE A 92 -16.88 -21.34 11.61
N LYS A 93 -15.57 -21.65 11.58
CA LYS A 93 -14.68 -21.64 12.74
C LYS A 93 -14.03 -20.26 12.90
N LEU A 94 -13.47 -20.00 14.08
CA LEU A 94 -12.66 -18.80 14.39
C LEU A 94 -13.45 -17.48 14.46
N LYS A 95 -14.76 -17.51 14.27
CA LYS A 95 -15.69 -16.38 14.48
C LYS A 95 -15.77 -15.98 15.96
N LYS A 96 -15.92 -16.95 16.86
CA LYS A 96 -16.00 -16.78 18.31
C LYS A 96 -14.89 -17.61 18.97
N GLY A 97 -14.19 -17.04 19.93
CA GLY A 97 -13.07 -17.68 20.63
C GLY A 97 -12.14 -16.66 21.29
N THR A 98 -11.43 -17.07 22.34
CA THR A 98 -10.62 -16.19 23.21
C THR A 98 -9.36 -15.62 22.57
N GLY A 99 -9.02 -16.02 21.34
CA GLY A 99 -7.79 -15.64 20.64
C GLY A 99 -6.82 -16.82 20.53
N TYR A 100 -5.55 -16.54 20.30
CA TYR A 100 -4.51 -17.57 20.24
C TYR A 100 -4.21 -18.14 21.63
N PRO A 101 -3.80 -19.41 21.73
CA PRO A 101 -3.29 -19.94 22.98
C PRO A 101 -1.94 -19.30 23.34
N TYR A 102 -1.82 -18.87 24.60
CA TYR A 102 -0.60 -18.38 25.24
C TYR A 102 -0.29 -19.27 26.43
N ILE A 103 0.99 -19.47 26.71
CA ILE A 103 1.47 -19.99 27.98
C ILE A 103 1.63 -18.80 28.93
N LYS A 104 0.98 -18.85 30.08
CA LYS A 104 1.06 -17.85 31.14
C LYS A 104 1.78 -18.44 32.35
N ILE A 105 2.71 -17.67 32.92
CA ILE A 105 3.22 -17.88 34.29
C ILE A 105 2.46 -16.91 35.20
N THR A 106 1.76 -17.44 36.20
CA THR A 106 0.95 -16.64 37.13
C THR A 106 1.83 -15.77 38.04
N HIS A 107 1.25 -14.68 38.54
CA HIS A 107 1.88 -13.75 39.48
C HIS A 107 1.22 -13.85 40.86
N GLU A 108 1.31 -15.04 41.44
CA GLU A 108 0.91 -15.34 42.80
C GLU A 108 2.15 -15.83 43.58
N ARG A 109 2.05 -15.96 44.91
CA ARG A 109 3.18 -16.39 45.76
C ARG A 109 3.85 -17.68 45.28
N ASP A 110 3.05 -18.64 44.84
CA ASP A 110 3.52 -19.90 44.25
C ASP A 110 3.10 -19.98 42.76
N PRO A 111 3.91 -19.44 41.84
CA PRO A 111 3.59 -19.38 40.42
C PRO A 111 3.31 -20.75 39.80
N LYS A 112 2.35 -20.80 38.88
CA LYS A 112 2.04 -21.96 38.03
C LYS A 112 2.08 -21.57 36.55
N ILE A 113 2.18 -22.59 35.71
CA ILE A 113 2.09 -22.44 34.25
C ILE A 113 0.70 -22.86 33.79
N GLU A 114 0.00 -22.01 33.04
CA GLU A 114 -1.33 -22.26 32.49
C GLU A 114 -1.45 -21.82 31.03
N ILE A 115 -2.38 -22.41 30.29
CA ILE A 115 -2.70 -21.99 28.92
C ILE A 115 -3.92 -21.08 28.94
N THR A 116 -3.83 -19.92 28.33
CA THR A 116 -4.89 -18.93 28.27
C THR A 116 -5.04 -18.39 26.85
N GLY A 117 -6.28 -18.07 26.44
CA GLY A 117 -6.52 -17.34 25.20
C GLY A 117 -6.43 -15.82 25.36
N THR A 118 -6.54 -15.32 26.60
CA THR A 118 -6.61 -13.89 26.91
C THR A 118 -5.40 -13.41 27.69
N ILE A 119 -4.83 -12.28 27.26
CA ILE A 119 -3.77 -11.56 27.98
C ILE A 119 -4.42 -10.52 28.90
N ARG A 120 -4.13 -10.58 30.20
CA ARG A 120 -4.60 -9.62 31.21
C ARG A 120 -3.42 -8.83 31.78
N LYS A 121 -3.67 -7.63 32.31
CA LYS A 121 -2.67 -6.86 33.08
C LYS A 121 -2.65 -7.31 34.54
N ASP A 122 -2.39 -8.60 34.77
CA ASP A 122 -2.44 -9.25 36.09
C ASP A 122 -1.05 -9.53 36.68
N GLY A 123 -0.01 -8.89 36.14
CA GLY A 123 1.39 -9.09 36.56
C GLY A 123 2.01 -10.41 36.08
N GLY A 124 1.24 -11.31 35.48
CA GLY A 124 1.73 -12.58 34.94
C GLY A 124 2.57 -12.40 33.68
N TYR A 125 3.43 -13.38 33.39
CA TYR A 125 4.21 -13.42 32.15
C TYR A 125 3.48 -14.24 31.09
N TYR A 126 3.38 -13.72 29.87
CA TYR A 126 2.65 -14.37 28.77
C TYR A 126 3.59 -14.64 27.61
N PHE A 127 3.56 -15.88 27.10
CA PHE A 127 4.39 -16.36 26.01
C PHE A 127 3.50 -16.99 24.93
N GLY A 128 3.60 -16.51 23.70
CA GLY A 128 2.78 -16.93 22.57
C GLY A 128 2.63 -15.78 21.56
N PRO A 129 1.79 -15.91 20.53
CA PRO A 129 0.77 -16.93 20.32
C PRO A 129 1.32 -18.25 19.80
N TYR A 130 0.76 -19.36 20.29
CA TYR A 130 0.99 -20.69 19.73
C TYR A 130 0.07 -20.96 18.54
N PRO A 131 0.50 -21.72 17.53
CA PRO A 131 -0.29 -21.99 16.32
C PRO A 131 -1.57 -22.77 16.61
N ASN A 132 -1.60 -23.57 17.66
CA ASN A 132 -2.78 -24.26 18.16
C ASN A 132 -2.60 -24.63 19.64
N VAL A 133 -3.68 -25.08 20.28
CA VAL A 133 -3.67 -25.43 21.71
C VAL A 133 -2.74 -26.61 21.99
N TYR A 134 -2.67 -27.56 21.07
CA TYR A 134 -1.79 -28.72 21.17
C TYR A 134 -0.32 -28.32 21.28
N ALA A 135 0.14 -27.41 20.43
CA ALA A 135 1.49 -26.84 20.52
C ALA A 135 1.72 -26.15 21.88
N ALA A 136 0.78 -25.32 22.33
CA ALA A 136 0.91 -24.70 23.66
C ALA A 136 1.00 -25.75 24.79
N GLN A 137 0.24 -26.85 24.69
CA GLN A 137 0.25 -27.96 25.65
C GLN A 137 1.58 -28.70 25.67
N GLU A 138 2.11 -29.07 24.50
CA GLU A 138 3.40 -29.76 24.40
C GLU A 138 4.55 -28.90 24.95
N THR A 139 4.58 -27.60 24.59
CA THR A 139 5.59 -26.68 25.14
C THR A 139 5.45 -26.54 26.65
N MET A 140 4.22 -26.38 27.17
CA MET A 140 3.97 -26.28 28.60
C MET A 140 4.44 -27.55 29.33
N HIS A 141 4.09 -28.73 28.80
CA HIS A 141 4.43 -30.01 29.40
C HIS A 141 5.94 -30.21 29.46
N PHE A 142 6.66 -29.83 28.39
CA PHE A 142 8.11 -29.81 28.37
C PHE A 142 8.69 -28.89 29.45
N ILE A 143 8.22 -27.64 29.52
CA ILE A 143 8.71 -26.68 30.50
C ILE A 143 8.50 -27.20 31.92
N GLN A 144 7.32 -27.73 32.21
CA GLN A 144 7.02 -28.25 33.54
C GLN A 144 7.84 -29.51 33.90
N LYS A 145 8.40 -30.24 32.92
CA LYS A 145 9.34 -31.37 33.17
C LYS A 145 10.75 -30.89 33.48
N VAL A 146 11.19 -29.77 32.89
CA VAL A 146 12.60 -29.31 32.94
C VAL A 146 12.83 -28.18 33.96
N TYR A 147 11.86 -27.28 34.09
CA TYR A 147 11.90 -26.10 34.95
C TYR A 147 10.68 -26.11 35.88
N PRO A 148 10.75 -26.87 37.00
CA PRO A 148 9.60 -27.13 37.84
C PRO A 148 9.07 -25.85 38.53
N LEU A 149 7.77 -25.63 38.41
CA LEU A 149 6.97 -24.66 39.18
C LEU A 149 5.86 -25.41 39.93
N ARG A 150 4.94 -24.70 40.58
CA ARG A 150 3.78 -25.34 41.23
C ARG A 150 2.83 -25.91 40.18
N ARG A 151 2.35 -27.14 40.39
CA ARG A 151 1.31 -27.79 39.57
C ARG A 151 -0.04 -27.99 40.26
N CYS A 152 -0.06 -27.93 41.60
CA CYS A 152 -1.26 -28.09 42.41
C CYS A 152 -1.94 -26.75 42.69
N ASN A 153 -3.12 -26.79 43.32
CA ASN A 153 -3.88 -25.59 43.70
C ASN A 153 -3.44 -24.99 45.06
N GLY A 154 -2.29 -25.40 45.61
CA GLY A 154 -1.77 -24.89 46.89
C GLY A 154 -1.45 -26.00 47.89
N TYR A 155 -1.47 -25.66 49.18
CA TYR A 155 -1.14 -26.56 50.29
C TYR A 155 -2.18 -27.69 50.44
N GLN A 156 -1.71 -28.92 50.50
CA GLN A 156 -2.48 -30.16 50.61
C GLN A 156 -1.99 -31.08 51.75
N GLY A 157 -0.95 -30.67 52.50
CA GLY A 157 -0.41 -31.42 53.64
C GLY A 157 0.44 -32.65 53.29
N ARG A 158 0.56 -33.03 52.01
CA ARG A 158 1.35 -34.19 51.56
C ARG A 158 2.04 -33.94 50.21
N PRO A 159 3.22 -34.54 49.96
CA PRO A 159 3.90 -34.44 48.67
C PRO A 159 3.12 -35.17 47.58
N CYS A 160 3.11 -34.61 46.37
CA CYS A 160 2.47 -35.22 45.21
C CYS A 160 3.49 -35.96 44.34
N LEU A 161 2.99 -36.82 43.43
CA LEU A 161 3.82 -37.57 42.48
C LEU A 161 4.78 -36.65 41.69
N TYR A 162 4.32 -35.48 41.26
CA TYR A 162 5.16 -34.53 40.51
C TYR A 162 6.35 -34.01 41.33
N TYR A 163 6.21 -33.88 42.65
CA TYR A 163 7.35 -33.53 43.51
C TYR A 163 8.37 -34.67 43.57
N HIS A 164 7.92 -35.91 43.78
CA HIS A 164 8.80 -37.09 43.80
C HIS A 164 9.52 -37.32 42.46
N MET A 165 8.90 -36.93 41.34
CA MET A 165 9.53 -36.97 40.01
C MET A 165 10.43 -35.76 39.71
N GLY A 166 10.58 -34.80 40.63
CA GLY A 166 11.36 -33.58 40.41
C GLY A 166 10.71 -32.56 39.45
N GLN A 167 9.41 -32.69 39.17
CA GLN A 167 8.63 -31.86 38.25
C GLN A 167 7.76 -30.79 38.95
N CYS A 168 7.95 -30.60 40.25
CA CYS A 168 7.26 -29.61 41.08
C CYS A 168 8.13 -29.25 42.30
N LEU A 169 8.12 -27.99 42.75
CA LEU A 169 8.93 -27.52 43.89
C LEU A 169 8.38 -27.93 45.28
N GLY A 170 7.13 -28.42 45.35
CA GLY A 170 6.58 -29.00 46.57
C GLY A 170 5.74 -28.06 47.44
N ALA A 171 5.20 -26.97 46.89
CA ALA A 171 4.29 -26.04 47.61
C ALA A 171 3.04 -26.69 48.24
N CYS A 172 2.75 -27.94 47.89
CA CYS A 172 1.67 -28.73 48.46
C CYS A 172 1.91 -29.17 49.91
N PHE A 173 3.15 -29.19 50.40
CA PHE A 173 3.42 -29.69 51.76
C PHE A 173 4.49 -28.90 52.51
N ARG A 174 5.25 -28.04 51.82
CA ARG A 174 6.27 -27.18 52.42
C ARG A 174 6.21 -25.77 51.85
N THR A 175 6.70 -24.81 52.61
CA THR A 175 6.94 -23.45 52.12
C THR A 175 8.18 -23.46 51.23
N VAL A 176 8.01 -23.08 49.96
CA VAL A 176 9.12 -22.96 49.00
C VAL A 176 9.62 -21.51 49.01
N PRO A 177 10.94 -21.26 49.11
CA PRO A 177 11.49 -19.91 49.01
C PRO A 177 11.17 -19.23 47.67
N GLU A 178 10.79 -17.95 47.68
CA GLU A 178 10.48 -17.17 46.46
C GLU A 178 11.64 -17.11 45.47
N LYS A 179 12.88 -17.18 45.98
CA LYS A 179 14.09 -17.23 45.15
C LYS A 179 14.11 -18.47 44.25
N GLU A 180 13.65 -19.63 44.72
CA GLU A 180 13.58 -20.85 43.89
C GLU A 180 12.64 -20.66 42.71
N TYR A 181 11.47 -20.02 42.93
CA TYR A 181 10.55 -19.69 41.84
C TYR A 181 11.16 -18.69 40.86
N THR A 182 11.79 -17.63 41.38
CA THR A 182 12.39 -16.58 40.55
C THR A 182 13.47 -17.15 39.64
N ASP A 183 14.34 -18.02 40.17
CA ASP A 183 15.40 -18.68 39.41
C ASP A 183 14.84 -19.59 38.31
N GLN A 184 13.75 -20.32 38.59
CA GLN A 184 13.08 -21.14 37.57
C GLN A 184 12.39 -20.28 36.51
N ILE A 185 11.70 -19.22 36.90
CA ILE A 185 11.04 -18.29 35.98
C ILE A 185 12.04 -17.65 35.02
N GLU A 186 13.21 -17.24 35.50
CA GLU A 186 14.27 -16.70 34.63
C GLU A 186 14.80 -17.74 33.64
N ARG A 187 14.93 -19.01 34.03
CA ARG A 187 15.27 -20.11 33.11
C ARG A 187 14.19 -20.32 32.06
N ILE A 188 12.92 -20.28 32.45
CA ILE A 188 11.77 -20.42 31.54
C ILE A 188 11.72 -19.26 30.56
N LYS A 189 11.89 -18.02 31.03
CA LYS A 189 11.97 -16.82 30.17
C LYS A 189 13.11 -16.95 29.15
N ARG A 190 14.31 -17.37 29.59
CA ARG A 190 15.45 -17.58 28.68
C ARG A 190 15.18 -18.65 27.63
N PHE A 191 14.55 -19.76 28.02
CA PHE A 191 14.16 -20.82 27.11
C PHE A 191 13.14 -20.34 26.07
N LEU A 192 12.07 -19.67 26.51
CA LEU A 192 11.00 -19.17 25.66
C LEU A 192 11.41 -17.98 24.77
N ASN A 193 12.44 -17.23 25.16
CA ASN A 193 13.03 -16.15 24.34
C ASN A 193 14.06 -16.65 23.31
N GLY A 194 14.17 -17.97 23.09
CA GLY A 194 14.97 -18.54 22.01
C GLY A 194 16.41 -18.89 22.35
N ASN A 195 16.84 -18.79 23.62
CA ASN A 195 18.16 -19.26 24.03
C ASN A 195 18.12 -20.77 24.37
N VAL A 196 17.83 -21.58 23.34
CA VAL A 196 17.58 -23.03 23.48
C VAL A 196 18.83 -23.89 23.36
N GLY A 197 20.00 -23.31 23.03
CA GLY A 197 21.23 -24.08 22.74
C GLY A 197 21.63 -25.04 23.87
N LYS A 198 21.62 -24.57 25.13
CA LYS A 198 21.93 -25.42 26.29
C LYS A 198 20.88 -26.51 26.55
N ALA A 199 19.60 -26.20 26.34
CA ALA A 199 18.51 -27.15 26.51
C ALA A 199 18.54 -28.23 25.43
N LYS A 200 18.75 -27.85 24.16
CA LYS A 200 18.95 -28.78 23.04
C LYS A 200 20.13 -29.69 23.31
N ALA A 201 21.31 -29.14 23.64
CA ALA A 201 22.50 -29.94 23.93
C ALA A 201 22.26 -30.97 25.06
N SER A 202 21.57 -30.57 26.13
CA SER A 202 21.19 -31.49 27.21
C SER A 202 20.23 -32.60 26.77
N LEU A 203 19.22 -32.27 25.95
CA LEU A 203 18.27 -33.24 25.43
C LEU A 203 18.89 -34.18 24.41
N THR A 204 19.73 -33.67 23.51
CA THR A 204 20.49 -34.49 22.56
C THR A 204 21.36 -35.50 23.30
N ALA A 205 22.10 -35.07 24.32
CA ALA A 205 22.91 -35.97 25.14
C ALA A 205 22.06 -37.04 25.87
N LYS A 206 20.86 -36.67 26.36
CA LYS A 206 19.92 -37.62 26.99
C LYS A 206 19.32 -38.59 25.98
N MET A 207 18.98 -38.12 24.78
CA MET A 207 18.47 -38.93 23.67
C MET A 207 19.51 -39.97 23.24
N GLU A 208 20.76 -39.53 23.01
CA GLU A 208 21.86 -40.40 22.64
C GLU A 208 22.17 -41.43 23.73
N ARG A 209 22.11 -41.03 25.01
CA ARG A 209 22.27 -41.96 26.14
C ARG A 209 21.15 -43.00 26.20
N ALA A 210 19.90 -42.59 26.00
CA ALA A 210 18.75 -43.50 25.95
C ALA A 210 18.88 -44.49 24.76
N ALA A 211 19.30 -44.00 23.59
CA ALA A 211 19.55 -44.83 22.41
C ALA A 211 20.69 -45.84 22.65
N LYS A 212 21.81 -45.40 23.27
CA LYS A 212 22.92 -46.29 23.67
C LYS A 212 22.49 -47.37 24.67
N ASN A 213 21.56 -47.04 25.56
CA ASN A 213 21.00 -47.98 26.53
C ASN A 213 19.85 -48.85 25.96
N LEU A 214 19.63 -48.84 24.64
CA LEU A 214 18.55 -49.57 23.95
C LEU A 214 17.13 -49.19 24.39
N GLN A 215 16.96 -47.99 24.97
CA GLN A 215 15.67 -47.45 25.41
C GLN A 215 15.01 -46.64 24.26
N PHE A 216 14.62 -47.32 23.19
CA PHE A 216 14.20 -46.68 21.94
C PHE A 216 12.95 -45.81 22.07
N GLU A 217 11.95 -46.22 22.86
CA GLU A 217 10.76 -45.40 23.12
C GLU A 217 11.12 -44.09 23.81
N ARG A 218 12.03 -44.15 24.78
CA ARG A 218 12.51 -42.97 25.49
C ARG A 218 13.34 -42.05 24.59
N ALA A 219 14.18 -42.62 23.73
CA ALA A 219 14.93 -41.87 22.74
C ALA A 219 14.00 -41.20 21.72
N ALA A 220 12.94 -41.90 21.27
CA ALA A 220 11.92 -41.35 20.39
C ALA A 220 11.15 -40.19 21.02
N GLU A 221 10.72 -40.32 22.29
CA GLU A 221 10.06 -39.22 23.03
C GLU A 221 10.96 -37.96 23.11
N ILE A 222 12.26 -38.13 23.37
CA ILE A 222 13.20 -37.00 23.47
C ILE A 222 13.51 -36.42 22.08
N ARG A 223 13.62 -37.25 21.04
CA ARG A 223 13.78 -36.81 19.64
C ARG A 223 12.59 -35.96 19.20
N ASP A 224 11.38 -36.41 19.49
CA ASP A 224 10.17 -35.69 19.10
C ASP A 224 10.06 -34.36 19.87
N GLN A 225 10.51 -34.32 21.13
CA GLN A 225 10.69 -33.07 21.89
C GLN A 225 11.72 -32.13 21.25
N LEU A 226 12.87 -32.63 20.80
CA LEU A 226 13.89 -31.83 20.09
C LEU A 226 13.34 -31.24 18.80
N HIS A 227 12.67 -32.07 18.00
CA HIS A 227 12.02 -31.65 16.75
C HIS A 227 10.96 -30.58 16.99
N TYR A 228 10.20 -30.73 18.07
CA TYR A 228 9.19 -29.77 18.47
C TYR A 228 9.80 -28.43 18.94
N ILE A 229 10.90 -28.45 19.69
CA ILE A 229 11.66 -27.25 20.09
C ILE A 229 12.19 -26.52 18.85
N GLU A 230 12.73 -27.25 17.88
CA GLU A 230 13.17 -26.74 16.57
C GLU A 230 12.03 -26.09 15.77
N GLN A 231 10.89 -26.77 15.67
CA GLN A 231 9.78 -26.24 14.88
C GLN A 231 9.06 -25.07 15.55
N THR A 232 9.05 -25.01 16.88
CA THR A 232 8.21 -24.08 17.65
C THR A 232 9.02 -22.88 18.10
N VAL A 233 10.19 -23.06 18.71
CA VAL A 233 10.96 -21.97 19.35
C VAL A 233 11.82 -21.20 18.34
N GLU A 234 12.43 -21.87 17.35
CA GLU A 234 13.32 -21.21 16.36
C GLU A 234 12.60 -20.29 15.37
N LYS A 235 11.26 -20.41 15.24
CA LYS A 235 10.41 -19.52 14.43
C LYS A 235 9.52 -18.59 15.25
N GLN A 236 9.65 -18.61 16.58
CA GLN A 236 8.88 -17.77 17.50
C GLN A 236 9.77 -16.66 18.05
N LYS A 237 10.09 -15.69 17.20
CA LYS A 237 10.39 -14.32 17.67
C LYS A 237 9.08 -13.72 18.13
N ILE A 238 8.62 -14.14 19.31
CA ILE A 238 7.39 -13.64 19.91
C ILE A 238 7.63 -12.21 20.37
N ILE A 239 6.85 -11.32 19.75
CA ILE A 239 6.09 -10.24 20.36
C ILE A 239 6.78 -9.67 21.60
N SER A 240 7.52 -8.60 21.34
CA SER A 240 7.81 -7.57 22.33
C SER A 240 6.59 -7.33 23.24
N HIS A 241 6.78 -7.16 24.55
CA HIS A 241 5.73 -6.78 25.54
C HIS A 241 5.09 -5.39 25.28
N ASP A 242 5.23 -4.93 24.05
CA ASP A 242 5.06 -3.60 23.57
C ASP A 242 3.65 -3.48 22.98
N ASN A 243 2.70 -3.25 23.88
CA ASN A 243 1.32 -2.92 23.57
C ASN A 243 1.15 -1.52 22.93
N THR A 244 2.23 -0.86 22.55
CA THR A 244 2.18 0.43 21.88
C THR A 244 1.49 0.27 20.54
N THR A 245 0.41 1.03 20.37
CA THR A 245 -0.29 1.13 19.09
C THR A 245 0.63 1.80 18.09
N ARG A 246 0.78 1.19 16.91
CA ARG A 246 1.66 1.69 15.85
C ARG A 246 0.98 1.65 14.51
N ASP A 247 1.24 2.66 13.70
CA ASP A 247 0.94 2.55 12.28
C ASP A 247 2.27 2.56 11.52
N LEU A 248 2.43 1.60 10.62
CA LEU A 248 3.62 1.44 9.80
C LEU A 248 3.26 1.81 8.36
N PHE A 249 4.02 2.75 7.80
CA PHE A 249 3.87 3.18 6.42
C PHE A 249 5.10 2.76 5.65
N ASN A 250 4.91 2.23 4.44
CA ASN A 250 5.99 2.05 3.49
C ASN A 250 5.46 2.26 2.06
N PHE A 251 6.35 2.48 1.11
CA PHE A 251 5.99 2.70 -0.29
C PHE A 251 6.94 2.00 -1.25
N TYR A 252 6.47 1.84 -2.48
CA TYR A 252 7.28 1.46 -3.62
C TYR A 252 6.90 2.36 -4.79
N MET A 253 7.89 2.83 -5.55
CA MET A 253 7.68 3.67 -6.72
C MET A 253 8.31 3.01 -7.93
N ASP A 254 7.54 2.93 -9.01
CA ASP A 254 8.01 2.51 -10.32
C ASP A 254 7.19 3.21 -11.41
N LYS A 255 7.82 3.49 -12.56
CA LYS A 255 7.21 4.12 -13.75
C LYS A 255 6.34 5.36 -13.44
N GLY A 256 6.75 6.20 -12.49
CA GLY A 256 6.04 7.44 -12.10
C GLY A 256 4.76 7.22 -11.26
N TRP A 257 4.52 6.00 -10.79
CA TRP A 257 3.44 5.67 -9.86
C TRP A 257 4.01 5.30 -8.51
N ILE A 258 3.29 5.63 -7.44
CA ILE A 258 3.61 5.20 -6.08
C ILE A 258 2.50 4.31 -5.53
N SER A 259 2.91 3.23 -4.88
CA SER A 259 2.05 2.35 -4.09
C SER A 259 2.45 2.48 -2.64
N ILE A 260 1.55 2.98 -1.81
CA ILE A 260 1.72 3.16 -0.37
C ILE A 260 0.95 2.07 0.36
N GLN A 261 1.62 1.43 1.32
CA GLN A 261 1.05 0.43 2.20
C GLN A 261 1.06 0.94 3.64
N VAL A 262 -0.11 0.88 4.28
CA VAL A 262 -0.31 1.21 5.69
C VAL A 262 -0.71 -0.05 6.44
N PHE A 263 0.08 -0.40 7.46
CA PHE A 263 -0.16 -1.50 8.39
C PHE A 263 -0.50 -0.94 9.76
N PHE A 264 -1.70 -1.25 10.26
CA PHE A 264 -2.13 -0.82 11.58
C PHE A 264 -1.81 -1.93 12.58
N ILE A 265 -0.90 -1.66 13.50
CA ILE A 265 -0.42 -2.59 14.51
C ILE A 265 -1.00 -2.18 15.86
N ARG A 266 -1.74 -3.08 16.52
CA ARG A 266 -2.27 -2.86 17.88
C ARG A 266 -2.00 -4.12 18.69
N GLN A 267 -1.51 -3.97 19.93
CA GLN A 267 -1.14 -5.11 20.78
C GLN A 267 -0.22 -6.12 20.06
N ALA A 268 0.76 -5.60 19.29
CA ALA A 268 1.66 -6.38 18.44
C ALA A 268 0.99 -7.26 17.35
N ARG A 269 -0.27 -6.98 17.00
CA ARG A 269 -1.01 -7.67 15.92
C ARG A 269 -1.29 -6.72 14.77
N LEU A 270 -1.20 -7.21 13.53
CA LEU A 270 -1.65 -6.50 12.34
C LEU A 270 -3.19 -6.53 12.27
N MET A 271 -3.83 -5.40 12.57
CA MET A 271 -5.28 -5.27 12.67
C MET A 271 -5.97 -4.93 11.35
N LYS A 272 -5.27 -4.15 10.51
CA LYS A 272 -5.82 -3.61 9.27
C LYS A 272 -4.67 -3.32 8.32
N ARG A 273 -4.99 -3.37 7.03
CA ARG A 273 -4.14 -2.92 5.95
C ARG A 273 -4.92 -1.93 5.10
N GLU A 274 -4.31 -0.83 4.72
CA GLU A 274 -4.78 0.04 3.66
C GLU A 274 -3.69 0.20 2.60
N SER A 275 -4.07 0.11 1.32
CA SER A 275 -3.19 0.43 0.19
C SER A 275 -3.73 1.64 -0.56
N ARG A 276 -2.82 2.49 -1.02
CA ARG A 276 -3.13 3.64 -1.88
C ARG A 276 -2.18 3.65 -3.04
N LEU A 277 -2.71 3.90 -4.23
CA LEU A 277 -1.94 3.90 -5.45
C LEU A 277 -2.34 5.14 -6.24
N PHE A 278 -1.36 5.96 -6.61
CA PHE A 278 -1.59 7.22 -7.33
C PHE A 278 -0.32 7.63 -8.10
N PRO A 279 -0.43 8.49 -9.13
CA PRO A 279 0.73 8.97 -9.85
C PRO A 279 1.52 9.97 -8.99
N VAL A 280 2.85 9.92 -9.06
CA VAL A 280 3.75 10.81 -8.32
C VAL A 280 3.80 12.17 -9.01
N VAL A 281 3.61 13.26 -8.25
CA VAL A 281 3.67 14.65 -8.75
C VAL A 281 5.04 15.28 -8.48
N ASN A 282 5.58 15.04 -7.29
CA ASN A 282 6.86 15.59 -6.81
C ASN A 282 7.92 14.48 -6.67
N THR A 283 8.78 14.55 -5.66
CA THR A 283 9.60 13.38 -5.28
C THR A 283 8.75 12.35 -4.55
N ALA A 284 9.09 11.06 -4.69
CA ALA A 284 8.39 9.99 -3.97
C ALA A 284 8.36 10.21 -2.46
N LYS A 285 9.43 10.83 -1.93
CA LYS A 285 9.56 11.18 -0.52
C LYS A 285 8.53 12.24 -0.12
N GLU A 286 8.41 13.34 -0.85
CA GLU A 286 7.47 14.43 -0.53
C GLU A 286 6.01 13.98 -0.67
N GLU A 287 5.68 13.17 -1.69
CA GLU A 287 4.35 12.57 -1.83
C GLU A 287 4.01 11.66 -0.66
N PHE A 288 4.98 10.86 -0.23
CA PHE A 288 4.82 9.95 0.89
C PHE A 288 4.64 10.71 2.22
N GLU A 289 5.44 11.74 2.47
CA GLU A 289 5.29 12.63 3.63
C GLU A 289 3.91 13.32 3.62
N SER A 290 3.51 13.88 2.48
CA SER A 290 2.21 14.53 2.30
C SER A 290 1.05 13.56 2.52
N PHE A 291 1.17 12.33 2.02
CA PHE A 291 0.18 11.29 2.23
C PHE A 291 0.00 10.96 3.71
N ILE A 292 1.08 10.80 4.47
CA ILE A 292 1.01 10.52 5.91
C ILE A 292 0.27 11.64 6.65
N LEU A 293 0.58 12.90 6.33
CA LEU A 293 -0.08 14.06 6.95
C LEU A 293 -1.57 14.08 6.62
N GLN A 294 -1.93 14.01 5.34
CA GLN A 294 -3.33 13.99 4.90
C GLN A 294 -4.10 12.79 5.45
N PHE A 295 -3.43 11.65 5.59
CA PHE A 295 -4.01 10.45 6.16
C PHE A 295 -4.52 10.71 7.58
N TYR A 296 -3.74 11.38 8.43
CA TYR A 296 -4.16 11.70 9.80
C TYR A 296 -5.02 12.97 9.92
N SER A 297 -5.07 13.83 8.90
CA SER A 297 -6.01 14.96 8.88
C SER A 297 -7.48 14.54 8.74
N ARG A 298 -7.75 13.31 8.30
CA ARG A 298 -9.12 12.77 8.17
C ARG A 298 -9.68 12.42 9.55
N LYS A 299 -10.89 12.92 9.88
CA LYS A 299 -11.57 12.71 11.18
C LYS A 299 -11.66 11.25 11.64
N ASN A 300 -11.71 10.29 10.71
CA ASN A 300 -11.88 8.87 11.03
C ASN A 300 -10.57 8.12 11.30
N ASN A 301 -9.41 8.77 11.19
CA ASN A 301 -8.11 8.14 11.35
C ASN A 301 -7.48 8.50 12.69
N VAL A 302 -7.63 7.61 13.68
CA VAL A 302 -7.08 7.80 15.04
C VAL A 302 -5.57 7.62 15.05
N LYS A 303 -4.84 8.65 15.52
CA LYS A 303 -3.38 8.64 15.66
C LYS A 303 -2.93 7.50 16.61
N PRO A 304 -1.90 6.71 16.24
CA PRO A 304 -1.31 5.70 17.12
C PRO A 304 -0.38 6.35 18.15
N ARG A 305 0.19 5.55 19.06
CA ARG A 305 1.23 6.01 20.01
C ARG A 305 2.60 6.20 19.35
N GLU A 306 2.84 5.60 18.18
CA GLU A 306 4.08 5.74 17.41
C GLU A 306 3.80 5.45 15.92
N VAL A 307 4.51 6.13 15.02
CA VAL A 307 4.47 5.86 13.58
C VAL A 307 5.83 5.33 13.13
N LEU A 308 5.81 4.26 12.33
CA LEU A 308 7.00 3.68 11.72
C LEU A 308 7.07 4.01 10.24
N VAL A 309 8.22 4.51 9.78
CA VAL A 309 8.45 4.93 8.39
C VAL A 309 9.80 4.42 7.86
N PRO A 310 9.99 4.25 6.53
CA PRO A 310 11.26 3.81 5.95
C PRO A 310 12.40 4.83 6.17
N ALA A 311 13.62 4.44 5.84
CA ALA A 311 14.77 5.33 5.92
C ALA A 311 14.70 6.44 4.86
N GLY A 312 15.37 7.57 5.12
CA GLY A 312 15.45 8.70 4.19
C GLY A 312 14.42 9.81 4.42
N LEU A 313 13.49 9.65 5.37
CA LEU A 313 12.49 10.66 5.75
C LEU A 313 12.97 11.57 6.88
N ASP A 314 12.43 12.79 6.97
CA ASP A 314 12.68 13.66 8.13
C ASP A 314 11.73 13.31 9.28
N ASN A 315 12.13 12.31 10.07
CA ASN A 315 11.33 11.82 11.19
C ASN A 315 11.05 12.90 12.25
N LYS A 316 11.95 13.88 12.43
CA LYS A 316 11.76 14.93 13.44
C LYS A 316 10.62 15.85 13.01
N VAL A 317 10.62 16.29 11.76
CA VAL A 317 9.56 17.12 11.20
C VAL A 317 8.22 16.41 11.24
N LEU A 318 8.17 15.13 10.84
CA LEU A 318 6.93 14.35 10.90
C LEU A 318 6.42 14.17 12.34
N ALA A 319 7.33 13.93 13.30
CA ALA A 319 6.95 13.78 14.70
C ALA A 319 6.40 15.08 15.29
N ASP A 320 7.02 16.21 14.97
CA ASP A 320 6.59 17.54 15.43
C ASP A 320 5.21 17.90 14.87
N ILE A 321 4.92 17.58 13.61
CA ILE A 321 3.62 17.89 12.97
C ILE A 321 2.52 16.94 13.44
N LEU A 322 2.82 15.65 13.57
CA LEU A 322 1.83 14.66 13.97
C LEU A 322 1.60 14.63 15.49
N GLU A 323 2.48 15.28 16.27
CA GLU A 323 2.50 15.28 17.73
C GLU A 323 2.62 13.86 18.33
N ILE A 324 3.29 12.96 17.59
CA ILE A 324 3.53 11.56 17.98
C ILE A 324 4.92 11.12 17.53
N PRO A 325 5.59 10.22 18.27
CA PRO A 325 6.91 9.72 17.86
C PRO A 325 6.90 9.06 16.48
N VAL A 326 7.81 9.49 15.60
CA VAL A 326 8.06 8.88 14.29
C VAL A 326 9.44 8.24 14.29
N ARG A 327 9.53 6.95 13.93
CA ARG A 327 10.78 6.19 13.98
C ARG A 327 11.02 5.35 12.73
N THR A 328 12.30 5.16 12.39
CA THR A 328 12.72 4.23 11.35
C THR A 328 13.27 2.96 11.99
N PRO A 329 12.65 1.79 11.79
CA PRO A 329 13.13 0.54 12.36
C PRO A 329 14.38 0.03 11.62
N GLN A 330 15.48 -0.13 12.35
CA GLN A 330 16.79 -0.53 11.79
C GLN A 330 17.08 -2.04 11.93
N ARG A 331 16.56 -2.69 12.98
CA ARG A 331 16.80 -4.11 13.30
C ARG A 331 15.59 -4.72 14.01
N GLY A 332 15.50 -6.05 13.99
CA GLY A 332 14.44 -6.81 14.67
C GLY A 332 13.09 -6.78 13.96
N GLU A 333 12.05 -7.19 14.68
CA GLU A 333 10.70 -7.44 14.13
C GLU A 333 10.08 -6.23 13.41
N LYS A 334 10.29 -5.01 13.93
CA LYS A 334 9.79 -3.79 13.29
C LYS A 334 10.40 -3.58 11.90
N ARG A 335 11.65 -3.99 11.69
CA ARG A 335 12.32 -3.95 10.38
C ARG A 335 11.73 -5.01 9.44
N ASP A 336 11.48 -6.21 9.96
CA ASP A 336 10.91 -7.31 9.17
C ASP A 336 9.49 -6.94 8.67
N LEU A 337 8.67 -6.31 9.52
CA LEU A 337 7.38 -5.74 9.14
C LEU A 337 7.50 -4.61 8.11
N MET A 338 8.54 -3.77 8.23
CA MET A 338 8.83 -2.71 7.26
C MET A 338 9.17 -3.30 5.88
N ALA A 339 9.98 -4.36 5.84
CA ALA A 339 10.31 -5.07 4.61
C ALA A 339 9.07 -5.75 4.00
N LEU A 340 8.21 -6.33 4.84
CA LEU A 340 6.95 -6.93 4.40
C LEU A 340 6.01 -5.89 3.77
N ALA A 341 5.89 -4.70 4.38
CA ALA A 341 5.11 -3.61 3.83
C ALA A 341 5.68 -3.13 2.49
N ALA A 342 7.01 -3.00 2.36
CA ALA A 342 7.67 -2.67 1.10
C ALA A 342 7.34 -3.69 0.00
N LYS A 343 7.41 -4.98 0.33
CA LYS A 343 7.14 -6.06 -0.62
C LYS A 343 5.67 -6.06 -1.06
N ASN A 344 4.75 -5.81 -0.15
CA ASN A 344 3.32 -5.68 -0.48
C ASN A 344 3.06 -4.44 -1.35
N SER A 345 3.71 -3.29 -1.08
CA SER A 345 3.64 -2.12 -1.94
C SER A 345 4.12 -2.41 -3.36
N GLN A 346 5.25 -3.11 -3.49
CA GLN A 346 5.83 -3.53 -4.78
C GLN A 346 4.86 -4.40 -5.57
N ILE A 347 4.41 -5.52 -4.99
CA ILE A 347 3.50 -6.46 -5.65
C ILE A 347 2.24 -5.72 -6.13
N LYS A 348 1.67 -4.85 -5.29
CA LYS A 348 0.45 -4.11 -5.65
C LYS A 348 0.66 -3.17 -6.84
N LEU A 349 1.85 -2.58 -6.97
CA LEU A 349 2.17 -1.71 -8.10
C LEU A 349 2.44 -2.51 -9.38
N GLU A 350 3.19 -3.61 -9.27
CA GLU A 350 3.46 -4.52 -10.39
C GLU A 350 2.18 -5.13 -10.94
N ASP A 351 1.25 -5.54 -10.06
CA ASP A 351 -0.06 -6.07 -10.44
C ASP A 351 -0.86 -5.06 -11.27
N LYS A 352 -0.78 -3.76 -10.92
CA LYS A 352 -1.42 -2.71 -11.71
C LYS A 352 -0.86 -2.67 -13.14
N PHE A 353 0.46 -2.64 -13.29
CA PHE A 353 1.06 -2.57 -14.61
C PHE A 353 0.81 -3.85 -15.42
N ARG A 354 0.81 -5.02 -14.78
CA ARG A 354 0.47 -6.28 -15.43
C ARG A 354 -0.99 -6.33 -15.90
N LEU A 355 -1.93 -5.82 -15.11
CA LEU A 355 -3.33 -5.68 -15.55
C LEU A 355 -3.42 -4.78 -16.78
N MET A 356 -2.76 -3.62 -16.75
CA MET A 356 -2.70 -2.72 -17.91
C MET A 356 -2.06 -3.38 -19.14
N GLU A 357 -1.03 -4.21 -18.97
CA GLU A 357 -0.38 -4.97 -20.05
C GLU A 357 -1.24 -6.14 -20.57
N LEU A 358 -2.01 -6.81 -19.71
CA LEU A 358 -2.93 -7.89 -20.09
C LEU A 358 -4.13 -7.35 -20.87
N ASP A 359 -4.67 -6.20 -20.46
CA ASP A 359 -5.71 -5.47 -21.20
C ASP A 359 -5.19 -4.91 -22.55
N ASN A 360 -3.87 -4.90 -22.78
CA ASN A 360 -3.28 -4.51 -24.06
C ASN A 360 -3.25 -5.64 -25.10
N ARG A 361 -3.60 -6.89 -24.76
CA ARG A 361 -3.51 -8.05 -25.69
C ARG A 361 -4.62 -8.10 -26.76
N THR A 362 -5.65 -7.26 -26.65
CA THR A 362 -6.76 -7.10 -27.61
C THR A 362 -6.81 -5.69 -28.21
N THR A 363 -5.66 -5.05 -28.43
CA THR A 363 -5.59 -3.61 -28.76
C THR A 363 -6.06 -3.26 -30.18
N ILE A 364 -5.77 -4.11 -31.18
CA ILE A 364 -6.34 -3.97 -32.53
C ILE A 364 -7.86 -4.20 -32.52
N GLY A 365 -8.34 -5.20 -31.77
CA GLY A 365 -9.77 -5.48 -31.62
C GLY A 365 -10.52 -4.35 -30.92
N ALA A 366 -9.91 -3.74 -29.91
CA ALA A 366 -10.46 -2.59 -29.21
C ALA A 366 -10.53 -1.35 -30.12
N MET A 367 -9.49 -1.10 -30.93
CA MET A 367 -9.51 -0.02 -31.92
C MET A 367 -10.61 -0.27 -32.97
N LYS A 368 -10.78 -1.52 -33.42
CA LYS A 368 -11.85 -1.91 -34.33
C LYS A 368 -13.24 -1.65 -33.74
N GLU A 369 -13.47 -2.03 -32.48
CA GLU A 369 -14.74 -1.75 -31.78
C GLU A 369 -15.00 -0.25 -31.63
N LEU A 370 -13.97 0.55 -31.32
CA LEU A 370 -14.08 2.00 -31.22
C LEU A 370 -14.44 2.65 -32.57
N MET A 371 -13.72 2.31 -33.64
CA MET A 371 -13.99 2.85 -34.98
C MET A 371 -15.37 2.40 -35.49
N ALA A 372 -15.77 1.15 -35.24
CA ALA A 372 -17.08 0.63 -35.61
C ALA A 372 -18.22 1.35 -34.87
N ALA A 373 -18.03 1.70 -33.58
CA ALA A 373 -19.01 2.48 -32.82
C ALA A 373 -19.23 3.88 -33.40
N LEU A 374 -18.19 4.47 -33.99
CA LEU A 374 -18.25 5.75 -34.70
C LEU A 374 -18.70 5.63 -36.17
N ASN A 375 -19.02 4.41 -36.63
CA ASN A 375 -19.32 4.10 -38.03
C ASN A 375 -18.20 4.53 -39.01
N LEU A 376 -16.95 4.42 -38.55
CA LEU A 376 -15.75 4.70 -39.33
C LEU A 376 -15.09 3.41 -39.83
N PRO A 377 -14.33 3.46 -40.95
CA PRO A 377 -13.51 2.34 -41.36
C PRO A 377 -12.44 2.03 -40.30
N MET A 378 -11.87 0.82 -40.36
CA MET A 378 -10.78 0.46 -39.46
C MET A 378 -9.61 1.44 -39.61
N GLY A 379 -9.23 2.08 -38.50
CA GLY A 379 -8.06 2.95 -38.41
C GLY A 379 -7.03 2.38 -37.45
N HIS A 380 -5.79 2.82 -37.61
CA HIS A 380 -4.64 2.38 -36.82
C HIS A 380 -4.16 3.46 -35.86
N VAL A 381 -4.32 4.75 -36.20
CA VAL A 381 -3.74 5.87 -35.44
C VAL A 381 -4.83 6.77 -34.87
N ALA A 382 -4.85 6.92 -33.55
CA ALA A 382 -5.66 7.91 -32.85
C ALA A 382 -4.77 8.95 -32.15
N GLU A 383 -5.08 10.23 -32.29
CA GLU A 383 -4.46 11.31 -31.51
C GLU A 383 -5.48 11.90 -30.54
N ALA A 384 -5.11 12.05 -29.26
CA ALA A 384 -5.98 12.63 -28.26
C ALA A 384 -5.37 13.91 -27.67
N PHE A 385 -6.20 14.92 -27.46
CA PHE A 385 -5.82 16.25 -26.97
C PHE A 385 -6.54 16.59 -25.65
N ASP A 386 -5.81 17.19 -24.71
CA ASP A 386 -6.35 17.80 -23.48
C ASP A 386 -5.85 19.23 -23.39
N HIS A 387 -6.78 20.17 -23.23
CA HIS A 387 -6.54 21.59 -22.97
C HIS A 387 -6.84 21.88 -21.51
N SER A 388 -5.78 22.02 -20.72
CA SER A 388 -5.92 22.27 -19.29
C SER A 388 -5.58 23.73 -18.99
N HIS A 389 -6.51 24.48 -18.40
CA HIS A 389 -6.29 25.85 -17.92
C HIS A 389 -6.30 25.89 -16.40
N ILE A 390 -5.24 26.42 -15.80
CA ILE A 390 -5.19 26.74 -14.37
C ILE A 390 -5.14 28.26 -14.25
N GLN A 391 -6.06 28.82 -13.46
CA GLN A 391 -6.19 30.26 -13.26
C GLN A 391 -4.87 30.85 -12.72
N GLY A 392 -4.23 31.74 -13.50
CA GLY A 392 -2.96 32.38 -13.15
C GLY A 392 -1.68 31.64 -13.59
N ALA A 393 -1.77 30.67 -14.49
CA ALA A 393 -0.64 29.93 -15.06
C ALA A 393 -0.62 29.99 -16.60
N ASP A 394 0.56 29.77 -17.21
CA ASP A 394 0.69 29.67 -18.68
C ASP A 394 -0.21 28.54 -19.22
N PRO A 395 -1.13 28.81 -20.17
CA PRO A 395 -1.98 27.78 -20.74
C PRO A 395 -1.15 26.74 -21.48
N VAL A 396 -1.48 25.46 -21.28
CA VAL A 396 -0.82 24.36 -22.00
C VAL A 396 -1.78 23.32 -22.50
N SER A 397 -1.39 22.73 -23.63
CA SER A 397 -2.07 21.58 -24.22
C SER A 397 -1.11 20.40 -24.35
N ALA A 398 -1.66 19.21 -24.24
CA ALA A 398 -0.92 17.97 -24.43
C ALA A 398 -1.62 17.08 -25.45
N MET A 399 -0.81 16.40 -26.26
CA MET A 399 -1.27 15.41 -27.23
C MET A 399 -0.57 14.08 -26.96
N VAL A 400 -1.36 13.02 -26.96
CA VAL A 400 -0.89 11.63 -26.93
C VAL A 400 -1.33 10.92 -28.20
N GLN A 401 -0.54 9.98 -28.67
CA GLN A 401 -0.84 9.19 -29.86
C GLN A 401 -0.94 7.71 -29.48
N PHE A 402 -1.94 7.04 -30.03
CA PHE A 402 -2.13 5.60 -29.95
C PHE A 402 -2.03 5.00 -31.35
N VAL A 403 -1.24 3.94 -31.50
CA VAL A 403 -1.08 3.16 -32.73
C VAL A 403 -1.51 1.73 -32.43
N ASP A 404 -2.45 1.20 -33.20
CA ASP A 404 -3.07 -0.12 -33.00
C ASP A 404 -3.63 -0.32 -31.58
N GLY A 405 -4.15 0.74 -30.97
CA GLY A 405 -4.64 0.74 -29.58
C GLY A 405 -3.53 0.76 -28.52
N GLN A 406 -2.26 0.91 -28.89
CA GLN A 406 -1.13 1.02 -27.97
C GLN A 406 -0.55 2.44 -27.90
N PRO A 407 -0.13 2.93 -26.72
CA PRO A 407 0.42 4.28 -26.61
C PRO A 407 1.79 4.41 -27.30
N ALA A 408 1.87 5.26 -28.32
CA ALA A 408 3.08 5.60 -29.06
C ALA A 408 3.80 6.78 -28.39
N LYS A 409 4.42 6.53 -27.23
CA LYS A 409 5.02 7.58 -26.36
C LYS A 409 6.04 8.49 -27.06
N ASN A 410 6.77 7.98 -28.05
CA ASN A 410 7.74 8.77 -28.82
C ASN A 410 7.07 9.90 -29.63
N ASN A 411 5.77 9.77 -29.91
CA ASN A 411 4.98 10.70 -30.72
C ASN A 411 4.16 11.68 -29.88
N TYR A 412 4.24 11.61 -28.55
CA TYR A 412 3.56 12.56 -27.67
C TYR A 412 4.11 13.97 -27.83
N ARG A 413 3.25 14.98 -27.73
CA ARG A 413 3.63 16.39 -27.91
C ARG A 413 3.04 17.28 -26.82
N LYS A 414 3.79 18.32 -26.48
CA LYS A 414 3.43 19.34 -25.49
C LYS A 414 3.42 20.69 -26.18
N TYR A 415 2.38 21.47 -25.97
CA TYR A 415 2.20 22.78 -26.58
C TYR A 415 2.11 23.83 -25.47
N LYS A 416 3.09 24.74 -25.45
CA LYS A 416 3.02 25.95 -24.65
C LYS A 416 2.27 27.01 -25.46
N LEU A 417 1.27 27.64 -24.84
CA LEU A 417 0.45 28.69 -25.43
C LEU A 417 0.86 30.05 -24.81
N ASP A 418 0.87 31.11 -25.61
CA ASP A 418 1.28 32.45 -25.16
C ASP A 418 0.08 33.22 -24.59
N ALA A 419 0.13 33.56 -23.29
CA ALA A 419 -0.94 34.25 -22.59
C ALA A 419 -1.19 35.69 -23.11
N ASP A 420 -0.17 36.35 -23.67
CA ASP A 420 -0.23 37.77 -24.08
C ASP A 420 -0.93 38.00 -25.44
N LYS A 421 -1.12 36.97 -26.26
CA LYS A 421 -1.93 37.06 -27.49
C LYS A 421 -3.41 36.78 -27.26
N THR A 422 -3.76 36.32 -26.07
CA THR A 422 -5.13 35.98 -25.65
C THR A 422 -5.52 36.86 -24.47
N HIS A 423 -5.66 38.17 -24.71
CA HIS A 423 -6.33 39.06 -23.76
C HIS A 423 -7.84 38.82 -23.80
N ASN A 424 -8.24 37.75 -23.11
CA ASN A 424 -9.48 37.55 -22.38
C ASN A 424 -9.45 36.08 -21.96
N GLY A 425 -9.26 35.81 -20.66
CA GLY A 425 -9.37 34.44 -20.17
C GLY A 425 -10.71 33.83 -20.61
N ALA A 426 -10.68 32.58 -21.07
CA ALA A 426 -11.83 31.76 -21.50
C ALA A 426 -12.16 31.64 -23.00
N ASP A 427 -11.18 31.59 -23.92
CA ASP A 427 -11.44 31.10 -25.28
C ASP A 427 -10.77 29.73 -25.54
N GLU A 428 -11.38 28.67 -24.99
CA GLU A 428 -10.99 27.26 -25.18
C GLU A 428 -10.92 26.90 -26.67
N ALA A 429 -11.79 27.49 -27.49
CA ALA A 429 -11.79 27.33 -28.94
C ALA A 429 -10.51 27.89 -29.57
N ALA A 430 -10.08 29.11 -29.21
CA ALA A 430 -8.87 29.72 -29.77
C ALA A 430 -7.61 28.89 -29.48
N ASN A 431 -7.50 28.36 -28.26
CA ASN A 431 -6.39 27.49 -27.86
C ASN A 431 -6.40 26.18 -28.66
N THR A 432 -7.58 25.59 -28.84
CA THR A 432 -7.75 24.40 -29.68
C THR A 432 -7.31 24.66 -31.12
N ARG A 433 -7.80 25.77 -31.73
CA ARG A 433 -7.45 26.14 -33.10
C ARG A 433 -5.94 26.28 -33.29
N GLU A 434 -5.24 26.95 -32.36
CA GLU A 434 -3.79 27.11 -32.44
C GLU A 434 -3.06 25.76 -32.43
N VAL A 435 -3.41 24.87 -31.49
CA VAL A 435 -2.73 23.59 -31.30
C VAL A 435 -2.94 22.68 -32.52
N ILE A 436 -4.19 22.56 -32.97
CA ILE A 436 -4.56 21.76 -34.15
C ILE A 436 -3.84 22.31 -35.39
N ARG A 437 -3.90 23.63 -35.63
CA ARG A 437 -3.18 24.27 -36.75
C ARG A 437 -1.69 23.97 -36.72
N ARG A 438 -1.04 24.13 -35.57
CA ARG A 438 0.41 23.87 -35.40
C ARG A 438 0.77 22.41 -35.65
N ARG A 439 -0.05 21.46 -35.16
CA ARG A 439 0.18 20.02 -35.33
C ARG A 439 0.07 19.62 -36.80
N TYR A 440 -1.04 19.92 -37.44
CA TYR A 440 -1.33 19.39 -38.77
C TYR A 440 -0.63 20.15 -39.89
N THR A 441 -0.40 21.47 -39.75
CA THR A 441 0.47 22.21 -40.69
C THR A 441 1.89 21.61 -40.71
N ARG A 442 2.40 21.20 -39.55
CA ARG A 442 3.72 20.57 -39.47
C ARG A 442 3.73 19.19 -40.14
N LEU A 443 2.73 18.35 -39.88
CA LEU A 443 2.63 17.03 -40.53
C LEU A 443 2.56 17.16 -42.05
N LEU A 444 1.80 18.13 -42.56
CA LEU A 444 1.73 18.42 -44.00
C LEU A 444 3.08 18.86 -44.58
N LYS A 445 3.79 19.77 -43.90
CA LYS A 445 5.13 20.21 -44.31
C LYS A 445 6.15 19.08 -44.31
N GLU A 446 6.09 18.21 -43.30
CA GLU A 446 7.00 17.06 -43.15
C GLU A 446 6.57 15.85 -44.00
N ARG A 447 5.43 15.91 -44.69
CA ARG A 447 4.79 14.79 -45.41
C ARG A 447 4.68 13.53 -44.54
N ALA A 448 4.39 13.73 -43.26
CA ALA A 448 4.21 12.68 -42.27
C ALA A 448 2.76 12.15 -42.30
N PRO A 449 2.53 10.89 -41.88
CA PRO A 449 1.19 10.31 -41.87
C PRO A 449 0.24 11.07 -40.92
N LEU A 450 -1.01 11.22 -41.37
CA LEU A 450 -2.11 11.80 -40.60
C LEU A 450 -2.79 10.72 -39.74
N PRO A 451 -3.43 11.09 -38.61
CA PRO A 451 -4.20 10.15 -37.80
C PRO A 451 -5.53 9.77 -38.48
N ASP A 452 -6.06 8.61 -38.14
CA ASP A 452 -7.37 8.12 -38.59
C ASP A 452 -8.52 8.65 -37.72
N LEU A 453 -8.21 9.09 -36.49
CA LEU A 453 -9.18 9.63 -35.53
C LEU A 453 -8.52 10.66 -34.59
N ILE A 454 -9.24 11.74 -34.33
CA ILE A 454 -8.88 12.76 -33.33
C ILE A 454 -9.88 12.70 -32.18
N LEU A 455 -9.39 12.63 -30.94
CA LEU A 455 -10.18 12.60 -29.72
C LEU A 455 -9.92 13.85 -28.88
N MET A 456 -10.95 14.65 -28.63
CA MET A 456 -10.85 15.86 -27.80
C MET A 456 -11.35 15.56 -26.38
N ASP A 457 -10.53 15.80 -25.34
CA ASP A 457 -10.95 15.73 -23.92
C ASP A 457 -11.66 17.01 -23.47
N GLY A 458 -12.71 17.40 -24.21
CA GLY A 458 -13.52 18.56 -23.90
C GLY A 458 -14.85 18.56 -24.62
N GLY A 459 -15.61 19.63 -24.40
CA GLY A 459 -16.97 19.76 -24.90
C GLY A 459 -17.07 20.06 -26.39
N GLU A 460 -18.30 20.33 -26.83
CA GLU A 460 -18.67 20.68 -28.20
C GLU A 460 -17.83 21.85 -28.78
N ILE A 461 -17.48 22.82 -27.93
CA ILE A 461 -16.69 24.00 -28.31
C ILE A 461 -15.30 23.62 -28.85
N GLU A 462 -14.59 22.72 -28.17
CA GLU A 462 -13.25 22.30 -28.58
C GLU A 462 -13.31 21.39 -29.81
N MET A 463 -14.28 20.49 -29.85
CA MET A 463 -14.49 19.61 -31.00
C MET A 463 -14.78 20.41 -32.27
N ASN A 464 -15.68 21.39 -32.22
CA ASN A 464 -16.04 22.21 -33.38
C ASN A 464 -14.90 23.16 -33.79
N ALA A 465 -14.11 23.65 -32.84
CA ALA A 465 -12.89 24.40 -33.14
C ALA A 465 -11.83 23.54 -33.87
N ALA A 466 -11.70 22.27 -33.52
CA ALA A 466 -10.80 21.35 -34.22
C ALA A 466 -11.28 21.05 -35.64
N LYS A 467 -12.58 20.75 -35.83
CA LYS A 467 -13.20 20.52 -37.15
C LYS A 467 -13.02 21.73 -38.07
N ASP A 468 -13.30 22.93 -37.58
CA ASP A 468 -13.17 24.19 -38.32
C ASP A 468 -11.76 24.39 -38.91
N VAL A 469 -10.70 24.15 -38.12
CA VAL A 469 -9.32 24.27 -38.61
C VAL A 469 -8.96 23.18 -39.61
N LEU A 470 -9.41 21.94 -39.38
CA LEU A 470 -9.11 20.83 -40.27
C LEU A 470 -9.78 21.04 -41.63
N GLU A 471 -11.08 21.35 -41.65
CA GLU A 471 -11.87 21.49 -42.88
C GLU A 471 -11.62 22.82 -43.59
N ASN A 472 -11.80 23.95 -42.89
CA ASN A 472 -11.82 25.27 -43.53
C ASN A 472 -10.43 25.89 -43.73
N GLU A 473 -9.44 25.54 -42.91
CA GLU A 473 -8.08 26.11 -43.02
C GLU A 473 -7.08 25.16 -43.69
N LEU A 474 -7.14 23.86 -43.40
CA LEU A 474 -6.15 22.88 -43.86
C LEU A 474 -6.69 21.93 -44.94
N ASN A 475 -7.99 21.95 -45.21
CA ASN A 475 -8.66 21.07 -46.18
C ASN A 475 -8.34 19.58 -45.93
N LEU A 476 -8.47 19.15 -44.67
CA LEU A 476 -8.24 17.79 -44.20
C LEU A 476 -9.55 17.16 -43.73
N ASP A 477 -9.85 15.97 -44.24
CA ASP A 477 -11.00 15.16 -43.84
C ASP A 477 -10.55 14.11 -42.80
N ILE A 478 -10.39 14.56 -41.54
CA ILE A 478 -10.02 13.69 -40.41
C ILE A 478 -11.17 13.67 -39.41
N PRO A 479 -11.72 12.49 -39.06
CA PRO A 479 -12.77 12.37 -38.06
C PRO A 479 -12.35 12.93 -36.69
N VAL A 480 -13.20 13.77 -36.10
CA VAL A 480 -13.02 14.34 -34.75
C VAL A 480 -14.17 13.93 -33.85
N ALA A 481 -13.87 13.35 -32.68
CA ALA A 481 -14.85 13.01 -31.66
C ALA A 481 -14.52 13.65 -30.30
N GLY A 482 -15.54 14.09 -29.58
CA GLY A 482 -15.42 14.65 -28.22
C GLY A 482 -15.67 13.60 -27.14
N MET A 483 -14.86 13.60 -26.07
CA MET A 483 -15.00 12.66 -24.95
C MET A 483 -15.79 13.30 -23.80
N VAL A 484 -17.00 12.80 -23.51
CA VAL A 484 -17.89 13.40 -22.49
C VAL A 484 -17.76 12.68 -21.14
N LYS A 485 -17.63 13.47 -20.06
CA LYS A 485 -17.56 13.02 -18.66
C LYS A 485 -18.96 13.04 -18.02
N ASN A 486 -19.39 11.95 -17.38
CA ASN A 486 -20.63 11.94 -16.57
C ASN A 486 -20.42 12.57 -15.18
N ASN A 487 -21.51 12.90 -14.47
CA ASN A 487 -21.58 13.45 -13.09
C ASN A 487 -20.87 12.64 -11.97
N LYS A 488 -20.20 11.53 -12.32
CA LYS A 488 -19.35 10.71 -11.43
C LYS A 488 -17.89 10.59 -11.93
N HIS A 489 -17.44 11.48 -12.83
CA HIS A 489 -16.10 11.47 -13.45
C HIS A 489 -15.74 10.13 -14.13
N LYS A 490 -16.69 9.55 -14.88
CA LYS A 490 -16.43 8.41 -15.78
C LYS A 490 -16.86 8.78 -17.19
N THR A 491 -16.04 8.45 -18.17
CA THR A 491 -16.36 8.54 -19.60
C THR A 491 -17.60 7.69 -19.87
N ALA A 492 -18.59 8.21 -20.57
CA ALA A 492 -19.80 7.44 -20.84
C ALA A 492 -20.28 7.51 -22.29
N ALA A 493 -19.87 8.53 -23.04
CA ALA A 493 -20.28 8.71 -24.42
C ALA A 493 -19.23 9.50 -25.21
N LEU A 494 -19.25 9.30 -26.53
CA LEU A 494 -18.56 10.13 -27.51
C LEU A 494 -19.56 11.09 -28.16
N LEU A 495 -19.13 12.31 -28.47
CA LEU A 495 -19.84 13.20 -29.39
C LEU A 495 -19.21 13.04 -30.77
N PHE A 496 -20.02 12.72 -31.78
CA PHE A 496 -19.53 12.50 -33.14
C PHE A 496 -20.60 12.78 -34.21
N GLY A 497 -20.16 13.10 -35.43
CA GLY A 497 -21.00 13.39 -36.59
C GLY A 497 -21.38 14.87 -36.74
N ASN A 498 -22.20 15.18 -37.75
CA ASN A 498 -22.56 16.55 -38.16
C ASN A 498 -23.52 17.25 -37.18
N ALA A 499 -24.18 16.49 -36.30
CA ALA A 499 -25.09 17.00 -35.27
C ALA A 499 -24.61 16.65 -33.85
N ASP A 500 -23.31 16.35 -33.69
CA ASP A 500 -22.66 16.04 -32.41
C ASP A 500 -23.45 15.04 -31.57
N GLN A 501 -23.85 13.94 -32.21
CA GLN A 501 -24.70 12.92 -31.60
C GLN A 501 -23.93 12.17 -30.51
N LEU A 502 -24.63 11.88 -29.40
CA LEU A 502 -24.12 11.05 -28.32
C LEU A 502 -24.08 9.58 -28.74
N ILE A 503 -22.87 9.05 -28.90
CA ILE A 503 -22.60 7.65 -29.18
C ILE A 503 -22.22 6.95 -27.87
N ASN A 504 -23.06 5.99 -27.46
CA ASN A 504 -22.82 5.18 -26.27
C ASN A 504 -22.09 3.88 -26.64
N LEU A 505 -20.95 3.64 -26.01
CA LEU A 505 -20.22 2.37 -26.08
C LEU A 505 -20.73 1.43 -24.97
N ASP A 506 -20.76 0.11 -25.23
CA ASP A 506 -21.03 -0.87 -24.17
C ASP A 506 -19.92 -0.77 -23.10
N PRO A 507 -20.24 -0.50 -21.82
CA PRO A 507 -19.27 -0.40 -20.73
C PRO A 507 -18.43 -1.67 -20.48
N LYS A 508 -18.80 -2.79 -21.11
CA LYS A 508 -18.05 -4.06 -21.07
C LYS A 508 -17.22 -4.32 -22.34
N SER A 509 -17.34 -3.47 -23.37
CA SER A 509 -16.60 -3.60 -24.62
C SER A 509 -15.12 -3.25 -24.45
N GLN A 510 -14.27 -3.83 -25.30
CA GLN A 510 -12.85 -3.52 -25.32
C GLN A 510 -12.61 -2.10 -25.87
N GLY A 511 -13.44 -1.66 -26.82
CA GLY A 511 -13.46 -0.28 -27.32
C GLY A 511 -13.68 0.75 -26.22
N PHE A 512 -14.62 0.51 -25.30
CA PHE A 512 -14.85 1.39 -24.15
C PHE A 512 -13.62 1.50 -23.23
N TYR A 513 -12.97 0.37 -22.91
CA TYR A 513 -11.75 0.39 -22.09
C TYR A 513 -10.55 1.02 -22.82
N LEU A 514 -10.48 0.93 -24.14
CA LEU A 514 -9.48 1.69 -24.92
C LEU A 514 -9.73 3.20 -24.80
N LEU A 515 -10.98 3.64 -24.92
CA LEU A 515 -11.34 5.04 -24.77
C LEU A 515 -10.98 5.59 -23.37
N GLU A 516 -11.33 4.86 -22.29
CA GLU A 516 -10.94 5.24 -20.93
C GLU A 516 -9.41 5.34 -20.79
N ARG A 517 -8.65 4.40 -21.37
CA ARG A 517 -7.18 4.44 -21.36
C ARG A 517 -6.61 5.65 -22.10
N ILE A 518 -7.16 6.00 -23.25
CA ILE A 518 -6.73 7.17 -24.04
C ILE A 518 -6.99 8.44 -23.23
N GLN A 519 -8.19 8.58 -22.64
CA GLN A 519 -8.56 9.73 -21.83
C GLN A 519 -7.67 9.86 -20.58
N ASP A 520 -7.49 8.77 -19.83
CA ASP A 520 -6.61 8.76 -18.65
C ASP A 520 -5.16 9.12 -19.01
N GLU A 521 -4.68 8.67 -20.17
CA GLU A 521 -3.31 8.88 -20.62
C GLU A 521 -3.07 10.32 -21.09
N VAL A 522 -4.00 10.91 -21.87
CA VAL A 522 -3.89 12.32 -22.29
C VAL A 522 -3.97 13.24 -21.08
N HIS A 523 -4.89 12.95 -20.15
CA HIS A 523 -5.05 13.70 -18.92
C HIS A 523 -3.83 13.58 -18.01
N ARG A 524 -3.28 12.37 -17.84
CA ARG A 524 -2.02 12.14 -17.12
C ARG A 524 -0.89 12.95 -17.74
N PHE A 525 -0.80 13.00 -19.07
CA PHE A 525 0.27 13.67 -19.78
C PHE A 525 0.15 15.20 -19.68
N ALA A 526 -1.06 15.76 -19.81
CA ALA A 526 -1.38 17.17 -19.60
C ALA A 526 -1.05 17.62 -18.17
N ILE A 527 -1.54 16.88 -17.17
CA ILE A 527 -1.24 17.10 -15.75
C ILE A 527 0.27 17.08 -15.50
N THR A 528 0.98 16.11 -16.07
CA THR A 528 2.45 16.01 -15.92
C THR A 528 3.15 17.23 -16.52
N PHE A 529 2.66 17.76 -17.64
CA PHE A 529 3.24 18.94 -18.27
C PHE A 529 3.02 20.21 -17.45
N HIS A 530 1.78 20.44 -17.01
CA HIS A 530 1.42 21.49 -16.05
C HIS A 530 2.32 21.45 -14.82
N ARG A 531 2.49 20.25 -14.24
CA ARG A 531 3.34 20.03 -13.06
C ARG A 531 4.82 20.33 -13.33
N GLN A 532 5.35 20.01 -14.51
CA GLN A 532 6.75 20.33 -14.85
C GLN A 532 6.98 21.84 -15.01
N LEU A 533 6.03 22.57 -15.61
CA LEU A 533 6.09 24.03 -15.71
C LEU A 533 5.96 24.68 -14.32
N HIS A 534 5.05 24.18 -13.49
CA HIS A 534 4.88 24.65 -12.12
C HIS A 534 6.02 24.25 -11.18
N ALA A 535 6.69 23.11 -11.38
CA ALA A 535 7.85 22.72 -10.58
C ALA A 535 9.03 23.70 -10.77
N LYS A 536 9.23 24.20 -12.01
CA LYS A 536 10.18 25.30 -12.27
C LYS A 536 9.75 26.61 -11.58
N ASN A 537 8.44 26.87 -11.50
CA ASN A 537 7.84 28.06 -10.88
C ASN A 537 7.38 27.86 -9.42
N SER A 538 7.75 26.75 -8.78
CA SER A 538 7.21 26.33 -7.48
C SER A 538 7.74 27.21 -6.34
N LEU A 539 6.93 27.33 -5.29
CA LEU A 539 7.27 27.93 -3.98
C LEU A 539 8.66 27.53 -3.47
N ALA A 540 9.09 26.30 -3.75
CA ALA A 540 10.40 25.77 -3.38
C ALA A 540 11.54 26.33 -4.25
N SER A 541 11.34 26.43 -5.56
CA SER A 541 12.33 26.86 -6.57
C SER A 541 12.72 28.33 -6.40
N ARG A 542 11.76 29.23 -6.15
CA ARG A 542 12.04 30.67 -5.93
C ARG A 542 12.83 30.95 -4.65
N LEU A 543 12.67 30.11 -3.63
CA LEU A 543 13.42 30.22 -2.37
C LEU A 543 14.78 29.50 -2.44
N GLU A 544 14.94 28.54 -3.37
CA GLU A 544 16.16 27.74 -3.57
C GLU A 544 17.29 28.51 -4.23
N GLY A 545 16.96 29.47 -5.11
CA GLY A 545 17.94 30.36 -5.73
C GLY A 545 18.56 31.42 -4.81
N ILE A 546 18.06 31.57 -3.58
CA ILE A 546 18.49 32.64 -2.66
C ILE A 546 19.66 32.14 -1.80
N LYS A 547 20.85 32.72 -2.00
CA LYS A 547 22.07 32.37 -1.28
C LYS A 547 21.87 32.49 0.24
N GLY A 548 21.92 31.34 0.95
CA GLY A 548 21.71 31.25 2.40
C GLY A 548 20.34 30.73 2.84
N VAL A 549 19.39 30.50 1.91
CA VAL A 549 18.07 29.92 2.19
C VAL A 549 18.10 28.41 1.92
N GLY A 550 18.54 27.65 2.92
CA GLY A 550 18.54 26.19 2.88
C GLY A 550 17.16 25.54 3.17
N PRO A 551 17.04 24.20 3.05
CA PRO A 551 15.79 23.47 3.24
C PRO A 551 15.11 23.74 4.60
N LYS A 552 15.90 23.87 5.68
CA LYS A 552 15.39 24.15 7.03
C LYS A 552 14.78 25.55 7.17
N THR A 553 15.38 26.54 6.53
CA THR A 553 14.89 27.93 6.53
C THR A 553 13.60 28.04 5.74
N ARG A 554 13.51 27.32 4.61
CA ARG A 554 12.31 27.23 3.76
C ARG A 554 11.09 26.71 4.53
N LEU A 555 11.26 25.60 5.25
CA LEU A 555 10.20 25.00 6.06
C LEU A 555 9.70 25.95 7.17
N LYS A 556 10.59 26.69 7.83
CA LYS A 556 10.22 27.68 8.85
C LYS A 556 9.35 28.81 8.27
N LEU A 557 9.73 29.32 7.10
CA LEU A 557 9.00 30.38 6.41
C LEU A 557 7.60 29.92 5.97
N LEU A 558 7.52 28.72 5.39
CA LEU A 558 6.24 28.13 4.97
C LEU A 558 5.33 27.81 6.16
N ARG A 559 5.90 27.41 7.32
CA ARG A 559 5.13 27.16 8.55
C ARG A 559 4.47 28.42 9.11
N LYS A 560 5.20 29.55 9.16
CA LYS A 560 4.67 30.81 9.73
C LYS A 560 3.77 31.55 8.74
N PHE A 561 4.20 31.69 7.48
CA PHE A 561 3.56 32.60 6.54
C PHE A 561 2.66 31.90 5.51
N LYS A 562 2.77 30.57 5.36
CA LYS A 562 1.95 29.71 4.49
C LYS A 562 2.09 29.96 2.97
N THR A 563 2.31 31.20 2.52
CA THR A 563 2.43 31.58 1.08
C THR A 563 3.59 32.56 0.84
N ILE A 564 4.13 32.63 -0.39
CA ILE A 564 5.21 33.58 -0.76
C ILE A 564 4.77 35.04 -0.65
N ASN A 565 3.53 35.37 -1.02
CA ASN A 565 3.04 36.75 -0.92
C ASN A 565 3.03 37.21 0.54
N LYS A 566 2.61 36.33 1.46
CA LYS A 566 2.70 36.61 2.90
C LYS A 566 4.13 36.72 3.42
N ILE A 567 5.08 35.96 2.85
CA ILE A 567 6.50 36.12 3.17
C ILE A 567 7.05 37.46 2.62
N LYS A 568 6.60 37.86 1.42
CA LYS A 568 6.96 39.12 0.77
C LYS A 568 6.42 40.33 1.55
N GLU A 569 5.23 40.22 2.12
CA GLU A 569 4.58 41.27 2.92
C GLU A 569 5.08 41.30 4.37
N ALA A 570 5.47 40.16 4.94
CA ALA A 570 5.90 40.04 6.34
C ALA A 570 7.02 41.02 6.73
N PRO A 571 6.95 41.69 7.90
CA PRO A 571 8.03 42.51 8.42
C PRO A 571 9.37 41.75 8.51
N LEU A 572 10.48 42.48 8.41
CA LEU A 572 11.81 41.86 8.42
C LEU A 572 12.13 41.27 9.80
N GLU A 573 11.48 41.81 10.83
CA GLU A 573 11.50 41.36 12.22
C GLU A 573 10.84 39.98 12.36
N ASP A 574 9.65 39.79 11.78
CA ASP A 574 8.89 38.53 11.83
C ASP A 574 9.63 37.36 11.18
N ILE A 575 10.46 37.65 10.16
CA ILE A 575 11.32 36.68 9.48
C ILE A 575 12.54 36.35 10.35
N GLN A 576 13.09 37.34 11.06
CA GLN A 576 14.23 37.15 11.96
C GLN A 576 13.86 36.34 13.21
N GLU A 577 12.65 36.50 13.73
CA GLU A 577 12.11 35.71 14.85
C GLU A 577 12.13 34.19 14.60
N LEU A 578 12.15 33.77 13.33
CA LEU A 578 12.30 32.36 12.95
C LEU A 578 13.74 31.83 13.14
N GLY A 579 14.66 32.66 13.66
CA GLY A 579 16.08 32.36 13.80
C GLY A 579 16.81 32.44 12.45
N ILE A 580 16.34 33.31 11.55
CA ILE A 580 16.96 33.57 10.25
C ILE A 580 17.83 34.82 10.39
N SER A 581 19.09 34.74 9.98
CA SER A 581 20.00 35.89 10.12
C SER A 581 19.50 37.08 9.31
N LYS A 582 19.72 38.30 9.83
CA LYS A 582 19.32 39.56 9.19
C LYS A 582 19.75 39.65 7.72
N LYS A 583 20.97 39.18 7.41
CA LYS A 583 21.53 39.14 6.06
C LYS A 583 20.74 38.23 5.11
N VAL A 584 20.26 37.08 5.59
CA VAL A 584 19.45 36.13 4.81
C VAL A 584 18.00 36.62 4.68
N ALA A 585 17.43 37.22 5.73
CA ALA A 585 16.09 37.82 5.70
C ALA A 585 16.02 38.99 4.71
N GLN A 586 17.04 39.84 4.67
CA GLN A 586 17.17 40.93 3.69
C GLN A 586 17.32 40.41 2.25
N ALA A 587 18.21 39.45 2.01
CA ALA A 587 18.37 38.83 0.69
C ALA A 587 17.07 38.18 0.19
N LEU A 588 16.31 37.58 1.11
CA LEU A 588 15.03 36.97 0.84
C LEU A 588 13.95 37.99 0.46
N LYS A 589 13.84 39.10 1.22
CA LYS A 589 12.95 40.21 0.88
C LYS A 589 13.27 40.78 -0.50
N LEU A 590 14.55 41.10 -0.75
CA LEU A 590 15.01 41.71 -2.00
C LEU A 590 14.70 40.82 -3.23
N SER A 591 14.95 39.52 -3.11
CA SER A 591 14.73 38.54 -4.19
C SER A 591 13.25 38.27 -4.48
N LEU A 592 12.36 38.53 -3.51
CA LEU A 592 10.91 38.36 -3.66
C LEU A 592 10.21 39.65 -4.12
N THR A 593 10.84 40.82 -3.92
CA THR A 593 10.35 42.13 -4.38
C THR A 593 10.84 42.53 -5.76
N ALA A 594 12.00 42.04 -6.21
CA ALA A 594 12.47 42.28 -7.57
C ALA A 594 11.54 41.59 -8.60
N GLU A 595 10.98 42.36 -9.53
CA GLU A 595 10.33 41.81 -10.72
C GLU A 595 11.36 41.13 -11.63
N PRO A 596 10.96 40.06 -12.37
CA PRO A 596 11.90 39.32 -13.20
C PRO A 596 12.47 40.24 -14.28
N THR A 597 13.77 40.51 -14.22
CA THR A 597 14.49 41.10 -15.36
C THR A 597 14.44 40.08 -16.50
N PRO A 598 13.94 40.42 -17.70
CA PRO A 598 13.93 39.50 -18.81
C PRO A 598 15.37 39.07 -19.10
N ALA A 599 15.62 37.76 -19.12
CA ALA A 599 16.93 37.20 -19.41
C ALA A 599 17.39 37.72 -20.77
N ARG A 600 18.57 38.37 -20.81
CA ARG A 600 19.26 38.70 -22.06
C ARG A 600 19.43 37.40 -22.85
N ARG A 601 18.84 37.38 -24.05
CA ARG A 601 19.07 36.35 -25.07
C ARG A 601 20.58 36.29 -25.35
N VAL A 602 21.15 35.09 -25.23
CA VAL A 602 22.36 34.68 -25.95
C VAL A 602 21.96 33.47 -26.77
#